data_AF-A0A7Y5F4A6-F1
#
_entry.id   AF-A0A7Y5F4A6-F1
#
_cell.length_a   1.000
_cell.length_b   1.000
_cell.length_c   1.000
_cell.angle_alpha   90.00
_cell.angle_beta   90.00
_cell.angle_gamma   90.00
#
_symmetry.space_group_name_H-M   'P 1'
#
loop_
_entity.id
_entity.type
_entity.pdbx_description
1 polymer ?
#
loop_
_entity_poly.entity_id
_entity_poly.type
_entity_poly.pdbx_seq_one_letter_code
_entity_poly.pdbx_strand_id
1 'polypeptide(L)'
;MTREQYTAAVRKAKEHIAAGDAFQIIPSQRFSRETTAQPFEIYRTLRRLNPSPYMFFFDFGNLASGQHPEHNNGSILSGVHLPNGGGSPQSKDTVNNGSILSGGSAKSKDADYAQPLYLIGASPEMHVRYSDGIASIRPIAGTRPRGQTPAADRTLEHDLLADPKERAEHVMLVDLARNDLGRVCKYGTVRVSEQMVVERYSHVMHIVSHVDGELRPGLDAFDLVRATFPAGTVSGAPKVRAMQIIRDLEPEPRGIYSGAVGYFGYDGNADTCLAIRTLVMQGQTVHIQAGAGIVADSDPELEYEETVNKAKAIAVAIELAEGGRK
;
A
#
# COMPACT_ATOMS: atom_id res chain seq x y z
N MET A 1 11.89 -8.05 10.99
CA MET A 1 12.90 -7.62 11.99
C MET A 1 12.53 -8.26 13.32
N THR A 2 13.48 -8.47 14.23
CA THR A 2 13.12 -8.78 15.63
C THR A 2 12.60 -7.51 16.32
N ARG A 3 11.98 -7.67 17.50
CA ARG A 3 11.55 -6.55 18.35
C ARG A 3 12.72 -5.61 18.64
N GLU A 4 13.87 -6.16 19.02
CA GLU A 4 15.09 -5.41 19.35
C GLU A 4 15.58 -4.61 18.14
N GLN A 5 15.60 -5.24 16.95
CA GLN A 5 16.00 -4.58 15.71
C GLN A 5 15.06 -3.41 15.37
N TYR A 6 13.74 -3.60 15.47
CA TYR A 6 12.79 -2.55 15.15
C TYR A 6 12.85 -1.40 16.17
N THR A 7 12.90 -1.69 17.47
CA THR A 7 13.05 -0.64 18.49
C THR A 7 14.36 0.13 18.34
N ALA A 8 15.45 -0.52 17.91
CA ALA A 8 16.71 0.15 17.57
C ALA A 8 16.55 1.08 16.36
N ALA A 9 15.82 0.65 15.31
CA ALA A 9 15.51 1.51 14.18
C ALA A 9 14.66 2.73 14.58
N VAL A 10 13.70 2.57 15.50
CA VAL A 10 12.93 3.69 16.06
C VAL A 10 13.85 4.67 16.78
N ARG A 11 14.74 4.19 17.65
CA ARG A 11 15.71 5.07 18.36
C ARG A 11 16.58 5.85 17.37
N LYS A 12 17.09 5.19 16.34
CA LYS A 12 17.89 5.85 15.29
C LYS A 12 17.08 6.86 14.47
N ALA A 13 15.82 6.56 14.13
CA ALA A 13 14.93 7.53 13.50
C ALA A 13 14.73 8.78 14.39
N LYS A 14 14.58 8.59 15.71
CA LYS A 14 14.49 9.70 16.66
C LYS A 14 15.78 10.52 16.75
N GLU A 15 16.95 9.90 16.65
CA GLU A 15 18.24 10.61 16.58
C GLU A 15 18.30 11.54 15.36
N HIS A 16 17.86 11.06 14.18
CA HIS A 16 17.75 11.89 12.98
C HIS A 16 16.76 13.06 13.17
N ILE A 17 15.62 12.81 13.80
CA ILE A 17 14.62 13.85 14.09
C ILE A 17 15.18 14.89 15.05
N ALA A 18 15.85 14.46 16.13
CA ALA A 18 16.49 15.35 17.10
C ALA A 18 17.62 16.19 16.48
N ALA A 19 18.33 15.64 15.48
CA ALA A 19 19.35 16.35 14.72
C ALA A 19 18.76 17.35 13.70
N GLY A 20 17.43 17.35 13.49
CA GLY A 20 16.74 18.22 12.54
C GLY A 20 16.74 17.71 11.10
N ASP A 21 17.09 16.44 10.86
CA ASP A 21 17.08 15.86 9.51
C ASP A 21 15.64 15.69 8.95
N ALA A 22 14.69 15.38 9.83
CA ALA A 22 13.30 15.15 9.50
C ALA A 22 12.39 15.49 10.68
N PHE A 23 11.12 15.80 10.41
CA PHE A 23 10.05 15.94 11.40
C PHE A 23 9.40 14.60 11.72
N GLN A 24 9.25 13.74 10.70
CA GLN A 24 8.66 12.41 10.83
C GLN A 24 9.34 11.44 9.87
N ILE A 25 9.52 10.19 10.31
CA ILE A 25 10.08 9.09 9.52
C ILE A 25 9.22 7.85 9.77
N ILE A 26 8.82 7.13 8.70
CA ILE A 26 7.93 5.96 8.83
C ILE A 26 8.71 4.68 8.48
N PRO A 27 9.54 4.12 9.36
CA PRO A 27 10.13 2.80 9.17
C PRO A 27 9.03 1.72 9.22
N SER A 28 9.31 0.57 8.61
CA SER A 28 8.41 -0.56 8.53
C SER A 28 9.14 -1.88 8.68
N GLN A 29 8.38 -2.94 8.96
CA GLN A 29 8.90 -4.30 9.02
C GLN A 29 7.96 -5.29 8.33
N ARG A 30 8.58 -6.29 7.70
CA ARG A 30 7.88 -7.39 7.03
C ARG A 30 7.73 -8.59 7.96
N PHE A 31 6.53 -9.15 7.94
CA PHE A 31 6.13 -10.40 8.55
C PHE A 31 5.81 -11.40 7.43
N SER A 32 6.12 -12.67 7.67
CA SER A 32 5.88 -13.74 6.70
C SER A 32 5.30 -14.96 7.41
N ARG A 33 4.41 -15.67 6.74
CA ARG A 33 3.91 -16.99 7.17
C ARG A 33 3.52 -17.83 5.97
N GLU A 34 3.51 -19.14 6.15
CA GLU A 34 2.80 -20.04 5.23
C GLU A 34 1.30 -20.00 5.51
N THR A 35 0.50 -20.30 4.49
CA THR A 35 -0.94 -20.50 4.62
C THR A 35 -1.46 -21.63 3.73
N THR A 36 -2.53 -22.27 4.18
CA THR A 36 -3.33 -23.22 3.38
C THR A 36 -4.59 -22.57 2.79
N ALA A 37 -4.88 -21.32 3.16
CA ALA A 37 -6.07 -20.62 2.69
C ALA A 37 -5.97 -20.32 1.20
N GLN A 38 -7.11 -20.42 0.52
CA GLN A 38 -7.22 -19.99 -0.88
C GLN A 38 -7.18 -18.46 -0.97
N PRO A 39 -6.42 -17.87 -1.91
CA PRO A 39 -6.25 -16.42 -2.02
C PRO A 39 -7.57 -15.65 -1.98
N PHE A 40 -8.57 -16.10 -2.76
CA PHE A 40 -9.85 -15.41 -2.82
C PHE A 40 -10.67 -15.50 -1.53
N GLU A 41 -10.55 -16.57 -0.74
CA GLU A 41 -11.23 -16.63 0.56
C GLU A 41 -10.55 -15.70 1.59
N ILE A 42 -9.23 -15.48 1.51
CA ILE A 42 -8.55 -14.45 2.30
C ILE A 42 -9.15 -13.07 1.99
N TYR A 43 -9.30 -12.73 0.71
CA TYR A 43 -9.94 -11.47 0.28
C TYR A 43 -11.36 -11.31 0.85
N ARG A 44 -12.19 -12.37 0.77
CA ARG A 44 -13.57 -12.33 1.28
C ARG A 44 -13.61 -12.13 2.79
N THR A 45 -12.74 -12.79 3.53
CA THR A 45 -12.64 -12.62 4.98
C THR A 45 -12.16 -11.22 5.34
N LEU A 46 -11.12 -10.73 4.64
CA LEU A 46 -10.62 -9.37 4.83
C LEU A 46 -11.71 -8.32 4.59
N ARG A 47 -12.50 -8.47 3.52
CA ARG A 47 -13.63 -7.58 3.19
C ARG A 47 -14.71 -7.54 4.29
N ARG A 48 -14.91 -8.65 5.01
CA ARG A 48 -15.89 -8.73 6.11
C ARG A 48 -15.36 -8.11 7.39
N LEU A 49 -14.10 -8.34 7.73
CA LEU A 49 -13.50 -7.88 8.98
C LEU A 49 -13.08 -6.41 8.92
N ASN A 50 -12.52 -5.98 7.80
CA ASN A 50 -11.91 -4.65 7.64
C ASN A 50 -12.41 -3.98 6.34
N PRO A 51 -13.72 -3.73 6.20
CA PRO A 51 -14.22 -3.01 5.03
C PRO A 51 -13.56 -1.64 4.93
N SER A 52 -12.94 -1.36 3.78
CA SER A 52 -12.20 -0.12 3.54
C SER A 52 -12.63 0.51 2.21
N PRO A 53 -12.40 1.82 1.99
CA PRO A 53 -12.77 2.49 0.75
C PRO A 53 -12.14 1.84 -0.49
N TYR A 54 -10.95 1.26 -0.34
CA TYR A 54 -10.23 0.57 -1.40
C TYR A 54 -10.03 -0.91 -1.06
N MET A 55 -10.86 -1.76 -1.66
CA MET A 55 -10.72 -3.21 -1.61
C MET A 55 -10.17 -3.69 -2.95
N PHE A 56 -9.14 -4.52 -2.94
CA PHE A 56 -8.58 -5.07 -4.17
C PHE A 56 -8.08 -6.50 -4.02
N PHE A 57 -8.18 -7.22 -5.14
CA PHE A 57 -7.67 -8.56 -5.35
C PHE A 57 -7.11 -8.62 -6.76
N PHE A 58 -5.79 -8.76 -6.88
CA PHE A 58 -5.13 -9.02 -8.16
C PHE A 58 -4.59 -10.44 -8.15
N ASP A 59 -5.00 -11.20 -9.15
CA ASP A 59 -4.40 -12.48 -9.52
C ASP A 59 -3.45 -12.21 -10.69
N PHE A 60 -2.16 -12.22 -10.40
CA PHE A 60 -1.11 -12.05 -11.40
C PHE A 60 -0.70 -13.41 -12.01
N GLY A 61 -1.30 -14.52 -11.58
CA GLY A 61 -0.95 -15.87 -12.01
C GLY A 61 0.55 -16.12 -11.92
N ASN A 62 1.06 -16.94 -12.84
CA ASN A 62 2.50 -17.25 -12.95
C ASN A 62 3.22 -16.21 -13.84
N LEU A 63 3.03 -14.92 -13.56
CA LEU A 63 3.58 -13.82 -14.37
C LEU A 63 5.11 -13.88 -14.54
N ALA A 64 5.82 -14.61 -13.67
CA ALA A 64 7.27 -14.77 -13.76
C ALA A 64 7.74 -16.16 -14.26
N SER A 65 6.83 -16.96 -14.83
CA SER A 65 7.16 -18.21 -15.54
C SER A 65 7.61 -18.01 -16.99
N GLY A 66 7.63 -16.78 -17.51
CA GLY A 66 8.10 -16.49 -18.88
C GLY A 66 7.29 -17.17 -20.00
N GLN A 67 6.19 -17.84 -19.68
CA GLN A 67 5.29 -18.40 -20.67
C GLN A 67 4.37 -17.29 -21.18
N HIS A 68 4.57 -16.95 -22.45
CA HIS A 68 3.67 -16.14 -23.25
C HIS A 68 2.21 -16.57 -23.00
N PRO A 69 1.26 -15.63 -22.83
CA PRO A 69 -0.13 -15.96 -22.53
C PRO A 69 -0.84 -16.45 -23.79
N GLU A 70 -0.54 -17.67 -24.25
CA GLU A 70 -1.30 -18.33 -25.34
C GLU A 70 -2.20 -19.47 -24.83
N HIS A 71 -2.04 -19.91 -23.59
CA HIS A 71 -2.85 -21.00 -23.04
C HIS A 71 -3.34 -20.71 -21.63
N ASN A 72 -4.11 -19.64 -21.47
CA ASN A 72 -5.09 -19.57 -20.39
C ASN A 72 -6.48 -19.46 -21.03
N ASN A 73 -7.10 -20.61 -21.33
CA ASN A 73 -8.47 -20.71 -21.80
C ASN A 73 -9.46 -20.40 -20.66
N GLY A 74 -9.45 -19.16 -20.21
CA GLY A 74 -10.48 -18.51 -19.41
C GLY A 74 -10.94 -17.28 -20.19
N SER A 75 -12.06 -17.42 -20.90
CA SER A 75 -12.63 -16.48 -21.86
C SER A 75 -12.61 -15.00 -21.42
N ILE A 76 -11.95 -14.14 -22.20
CA ILE A 76 -12.31 -12.71 -22.29
C ILE A 76 -12.54 -12.24 -23.73
N LEU A 77 -12.14 -12.98 -24.78
CA LEU A 77 -12.37 -12.54 -26.17
C LEU A 77 -12.68 -13.72 -27.12
N SER A 78 -13.92 -14.22 -27.08
CA SER A 78 -14.46 -15.06 -28.17
C SER A 78 -15.63 -14.34 -28.83
N GLY A 79 -15.34 -13.54 -29.85
CA GLY A 79 -16.38 -12.77 -30.52
C GLY A 79 -15.93 -11.91 -31.69
N VAL A 80 -14.82 -12.22 -32.38
CA VAL A 80 -14.52 -11.62 -33.69
C VAL A 80 -13.91 -12.70 -34.59
N HIS A 81 -14.69 -13.18 -35.54
CA HIS A 81 -14.26 -14.08 -36.60
C HIS A 81 -13.70 -13.22 -37.75
N LEU A 82 -12.41 -13.35 -38.04
CA LEU A 82 -11.82 -12.84 -39.29
C LEU A 82 -11.31 -14.02 -40.12
N PRO A 83 -11.45 -13.99 -41.47
CA PRO A 83 -11.26 -15.18 -42.29
C PRO A 83 -9.79 -15.53 -42.54
N ASN A 84 -9.57 -16.84 -42.66
CA ASN A 84 -8.31 -17.52 -42.90
C ASN A 84 -7.57 -17.10 -44.18
N GLY A 85 -6.23 -17.12 -44.07
CA GLY A 85 -5.27 -17.47 -45.11
C GLY A 85 -3.90 -17.59 -44.43
N GLY A 86 -3.03 -18.57 -44.62
CA GLY A 86 -2.90 -19.73 -45.51
C GLY A 86 -1.39 -20.02 -45.55
N GLY A 87 -0.96 -21.28 -45.39
CA GLY A 87 0.41 -21.72 -45.74
C GLY A 87 1.32 -22.28 -44.64
N SER A 88 1.20 -23.60 -44.42
CA SER A 88 2.22 -24.69 -44.33
C SER A 88 3.66 -24.53 -43.73
N PRO A 89 4.26 -25.68 -43.29
CA PRO A 89 5.12 -25.81 -42.10
C PRO A 89 6.58 -26.23 -42.38
N GLN A 90 7.44 -26.25 -41.35
CA GLN A 90 8.60 -27.17 -41.09
C GLN A 90 9.44 -26.59 -39.93
N SER A 91 10.19 -27.30 -39.09
CA SER A 91 10.51 -28.72 -38.89
C SER A 91 11.10 -28.89 -37.48
N LYS A 92 10.97 -30.08 -36.91
CA LYS A 92 11.59 -30.53 -35.64
C LYS A 92 13.11 -30.59 -35.78
N ASP A 93 13.85 -30.37 -34.68
CA ASP A 93 15.00 -31.20 -34.35
C ASP A 93 15.30 -31.18 -32.84
N THR A 94 15.28 -32.39 -32.28
CA THR A 94 15.69 -32.81 -30.94
C THR A 94 17.20 -33.01 -30.88
N VAL A 95 17.87 -32.53 -29.83
CA VAL A 95 19.07 -33.21 -29.30
C VAL A 95 19.04 -33.19 -27.77
N ASN A 96 19.08 -34.40 -27.23
CA ASN A 96 19.21 -34.75 -25.82
C ASN A 96 20.70 -35.04 -25.55
N ASN A 97 21.26 -34.56 -24.44
CA ASN A 97 22.50 -35.11 -23.87
C ASN A 97 22.51 -34.85 -22.36
N GLY A 98 22.46 -35.93 -21.58
CA GLY A 98 22.62 -35.89 -20.13
C GLY A 98 24.08 -36.07 -19.72
N SER A 99 24.46 -35.48 -18.58
CA SER A 99 25.42 -36.11 -17.65
C SER A 99 25.31 -35.49 -16.26
N ILE A 100 25.30 -36.38 -15.29
CA ILE A 100 25.18 -36.24 -13.83
C ILE A 100 26.47 -35.64 -13.25
N LEU A 101 26.39 -34.63 -12.39
CA LEU A 101 27.29 -34.45 -11.24
C LEU A 101 26.60 -33.68 -10.10
N SER A 102 26.82 -34.20 -8.90
CA SER A 102 26.33 -33.86 -7.57
C SER A 102 26.79 -32.50 -7.02
N GLY A 103 25.94 -31.86 -6.22
CA GLY A 103 26.33 -30.78 -5.29
C GLY A 103 25.11 -29.96 -4.85
N GLY A 104 24.96 -29.73 -3.54
CA GLY A 104 23.71 -29.27 -2.91
C GLY A 104 23.02 -28.08 -3.58
N SER A 105 21.71 -28.21 -3.81
CA SER A 105 20.87 -27.17 -4.38
C SER A 105 20.66 -26.05 -3.34
N ALA A 106 21.45 -24.99 -3.47
CA ALA A 106 20.94 -23.65 -3.19
C ALA A 106 19.68 -23.49 -4.05
N LYS A 107 18.49 -23.47 -3.43
CA LYS A 107 17.25 -23.14 -4.14
C LYS A 107 17.50 -21.84 -4.91
N SER A 108 17.52 -21.92 -6.23
CA SER A 108 17.74 -20.75 -7.08
C SER A 108 16.61 -19.77 -6.81
N LYS A 109 16.94 -18.48 -6.69
CA LYS A 109 15.92 -17.40 -6.59
C LYS A 109 14.93 -17.45 -7.76
N ASP A 110 15.31 -18.08 -8.88
CA ASP A 110 14.48 -18.30 -10.05
C ASP A 110 13.27 -19.24 -9.80
N ALA A 111 13.32 -20.11 -8.79
CA ALA A 111 12.23 -21.05 -8.49
C ALA A 111 11.02 -20.39 -7.80
N ASP A 112 11.23 -19.31 -7.04
CA ASP A 112 10.13 -18.58 -6.38
C ASP A 112 9.26 -17.86 -7.42
N TYR A 113 9.84 -17.38 -8.50
CA TYR A 113 9.16 -16.67 -9.59
C TYR A 113 8.25 -17.58 -10.46
N ALA A 114 8.30 -18.90 -10.30
CA ALA A 114 7.38 -19.81 -10.97
C ALA A 114 6.03 -19.97 -10.24
N GLN A 115 5.92 -19.46 -9.01
CA GLN A 115 4.72 -19.58 -8.19
C GLN A 115 3.72 -18.46 -8.49
N PRO A 116 2.40 -18.73 -8.34
CA PRO A 116 1.39 -17.73 -8.60
C PRO A 116 1.49 -16.56 -7.60
N LEU A 117 1.35 -15.34 -8.10
CA LEU A 117 1.43 -14.11 -7.32
C LEU A 117 0.05 -13.48 -7.14
N TYR A 118 -0.29 -13.16 -5.90
CA TYR A 118 -1.53 -12.46 -5.57
C TYR A 118 -1.24 -11.21 -4.74
N LEU A 119 -2.00 -10.16 -5.00
CA LEU A 119 -2.03 -8.95 -4.19
C LEU A 119 -3.44 -8.76 -3.63
N ILE A 120 -3.56 -8.76 -2.31
CA ILE A 120 -4.86 -8.70 -1.64
C ILE A 120 -4.81 -7.61 -0.57
N GLY A 121 -5.73 -6.65 -0.62
CA GLY A 121 -5.68 -5.52 0.28
C GLY A 121 -7.03 -4.87 0.57
N ALA A 122 -7.03 -4.17 1.70
CA ALA A 122 -8.13 -3.34 2.21
C ALA A 122 -7.52 -2.01 2.67
N SER A 123 -7.14 -1.18 1.71
CA SER A 123 -6.45 0.07 1.99
C SER A 123 -7.44 1.13 2.51
N PRO A 124 -7.14 1.75 3.67
CA PRO A 124 -7.97 2.80 4.25
C PRO A 124 -7.73 4.16 3.61
N GLU A 125 -6.65 4.33 2.84
CA GLU A 125 -6.11 5.65 2.50
C GLU A 125 -5.92 5.82 1.00
N MET A 126 -6.51 6.89 0.48
CA MET A 126 -6.30 7.33 -0.90
C MET A 126 -4.87 7.87 -1.05
N HIS A 127 -4.19 7.52 -2.15
CA HIS A 127 -2.92 8.14 -2.51
C HIS A 127 -3.21 9.48 -3.21
N VAL A 128 -3.80 9.40 -4.40
CA VAL A 128 -4.24 10.57 -5.16
C VAL A 128 -5.36 10.18 -6.12
N ARG A 129 -6.27 11.13 -6.36
CA ARG A 129 -7.33 11.04 -7.36
C ARG A 129 -7.23 12.17 -8.37
N TYR A 130 -7.56 11.88 -9.62
CA TYR A 130 -7.74 12.86 -10.67
C TYR A 130 -9.08 12.63 -11.34
N SER A 131 -9.96 13.63 -11.25
CA SER A 131 -11.28 13.60 -11.88
C SER A 131 -11.62 15.00 -12.40
N ASP A 132 -12.12 15.09 -13.63
CA ASP A 132 -12.67 16.34 -14.18
C ASP A 132 -11.69 17.53 -14.12
N GLY A 133 -10.40 17.26 -14.33
CA GLY A 133 -9.33 18.28 -14.28
C GLY A 133 -8.84 18.63 -12.88
N ILE A 134 -9.40 18.02 -11.84
CA ILE A 134 -9.06 18.26 -10.44
C ILE A 134 -8.23 17.10 -9.89
N ALA A 135 -7.05 17.43 -9.38
CA ALA A 135 -6.20 16.55 -8.59
C ALA A 135 -6.54 16.71 -7.11
N SER A 136 -6.74 15.59 -6.41
CA SER A 136 -7.18 15.57 -5.01
C SER A 136 -6.34 14.60 -4.18
N ILE A 137 -5.88 15.05 -3.02
CA ILE A 137 -5.29 14.22 -1.96
C ILE A 137 -6.11 14.42 -0.70
N ARG A 138 -6.31 13.34 0.06
CA ARG A 138 -7.09 13.36 1.29
C ARG A 138 -6.25 12.86 2.47
N PRO A 139 -5.44 13.73 3.11
CA PRO A 139 -4.67 13.36 4.28
C PRO A 139 -5.57 12.88 5.41
N ILE A 140 -5.13 11.81 6.08
CA ILE A 140 -5.80 11.21 7.22
C ILE A 140 -4.79 11.10 8.37
N ALA A 141 -5.12 11.64 9.53
CA ALA A 141 -4.35 11.46 10.76
C ALA A 141 -5.26 11.47 11.99
N GLY A 142 -4.72 11.02 13.11
CA GLY A 142 -5.44 10.88 14.36
C GLY A 142 -6.51 9.82 14.33
N THR A 143 -6.62 9.08 15.41
CA THR A 143 -7.58 7.98 15.51
C THR A 143 -8.24 7.98 16.88
N ARG A 144 -9.57 7.82 16.90
CA ARG A 144 -10.31 7.40 18.10
C ARG A 144 -11.24 6.23 17.75
N PRO A 145 -11.51 5.32 18.70
CA PRO A 145 -12.55 4.31 18.51
C PRO A 145 -13.93 4.99 18.38
N ARG A 146 -14.90 4.29 17.78
CA ARG A 146 -16.30 4.76 17.79
C ARG A 146 -16.89 4.65 19.19
N GLY A 147 -17.66 5.66 19.58
CA GLY A 147 -18.40 5.67 20.84
C GLY A 147 -19.57 4.68 20.82
N GLN A 148 -19.85 4.05 21.95
CA GLN A 148 -20.99 3.13 22.09
C GLN A 148 -22.35 3.85 22.00
N THR A 149 -22.36 5.17 22.20
CA THR A 149 -23.56 6.02 22.10
C THR A 149 -23.23 7.29 21.30
N PRO A 150 -24.23 7.95 20.68
CA PRO A 150 -24.00 9.21 19.96
C PRO A 150 -23.38 10.32 20.82
N ALA A 151 -23.66 10.33 22.13
CA ALA A 151 -23.05 11.29 23.05
C ALA A 151 -21.57 10.97 23.28
N ALA A 152 -21.23 9.71 23.56
CA ALA A 152 -19.84 9.28 23.72
C ALA A 152 -19.03 9.47 22.42
N ASP A 153 -19.64 9.21 21.26
CA ASP A 153 -18.99 9.41 19.95
C ASP A 153 -18.64 10.87 19.69
N ARG A 154 -19.51 11.82 20.09
CA ARG A 154 -19.23 13.26 20.03
C ARG A 154 -18.15 13.70 21.03
N THR A 155 -18.11 13.11 22.22
CA THR A 155 -17.04 13.38 23.17
C THR A 155 -15.68 12.95 22.62
N LEU A 156 -15.60 11.77 22.00
CA LEU A 156 -14.38 11.26 21.37
C LEU A 156 -13.96 12.10 20.15
N GLU A 157 -14.92 12.59 19.36
CA GLU A 157 -14.66 13.55 18.27
C GLU A 157 -14.07 14.86 18.80
N HIS A 158 -14.67 15.43 19.84
CA HIS A 158 -14.15 16.66 20.45
C HIS A 158 -12.77 16.46 21.08
N ASP A 159 -12.53 15.32 21.74
CA ASP A 159 -11.22 14.95 22.27
C ASP A 159 -10.16 14.86 21.16
N LEU A 160 -10.48 14.17 20.05
CA LEU A 160 -9.59 14.04 18.90
C LEU A 160 -9.24 15.41 18.29
N LEU A 161 -10.23 16.27 18.11
CA LEU A 161 -10.04 17.62 17.56
C LEU A 161 -9.37 18.59 18.53
N ALA A 162 -9.37 18.30 19.83
CA ALA A 162 -8.69 19.10 20.84
C ALA A 162 -7.22 18.68 21.04
N ASP A 163 -6.87 17.46 20.65
CA ASP A 163 -5.53 16.89 20.85
C ASP A 163 -4.47 17.69 20.05
N PRO A 164 -3.56 18.42 20.72
CA PRO A 164 -2.57 19.24 20.03
C PRO A 164 -1.55 18.41 19.24
N LYS A 165 -1.28 17.16 19.64
CA LYS A 165 -0.36 16.27 18.93
C LYS A 165 -0.96 15.83 17.61
N GLU A 166 -2.18 15.30 17.64
CA GLU A 166 -2.88 14.80 16.45
C GLU A 166 -3.10 15.91 15.42
N ARG A 167 -3.44 17.13 15.89
CA ARG A 167 -3.57 18.30 15.03
C ARG A 167 -2.25 18.69 14.38
N ALA A 168 -1.16 18.71 15.13
CA ALA A 168 0.16 19.10 14.61
C ALA A 168 0.62 18.13 13.52
N GLU A 169 0.46 16.82 13.76
CA GLU A 169 0.74 15.80 12.76
C GLU A 169 -0.15 15.96 11.52
N HIS A 170 -1.45 16.20 11.72
CA HIS A 170 -2.38 16.39 10.60
C HIS A 170 -2.04 17.62 9.75
N VAL A 171 -1.69 18.76 10.37
CA VAL A 171 -1.25 19.98 9.63
C VAL A 171 -0.04 19.66 8.76
N MET A 172 0.94 18.95 9.31
CA MET A 172 2.15 18.57 8.57
C MET A 172 1.81 17.75 7.32
N LEU A 173 0.86 16.80 7.42
CA LEU A 173 0.42 15.99 6.27
C LEU A 173 -0.34 16.84 5.24
N VAL A 174 -1.17 17.78 5.68
CA VAL A 174 -1.85 18.73 4.79
C VAL A 174 -0.84 19.58 4.03
N ASP A 175 0.20 20.08 4.70
CA ASP A 175 1.25 20.87 4.05
C ASP A 175 2.07 20.04 3.07
N LEU A 176 2.33 18.77 3.37
CA LEU A 176 2.98 17.89 2.42
C LEU A 176 2.09 17.61 1.20
N ALA A 177 0.80 17.36 1.38
CA ALA A 177 -0.14 17.18 0.27
C ALA A 177 -0.22 18.44 -0.61
N ARG A 178 -0.22 19.63 0.00
CA ARG A 178 -0.12 20.91 -0.72
C ARG A 178 1.20 21.03 -1.48
N ASN A 179 2.32 20.62 -0.89
CA ASN A 179 3.62 20.63 -1.56
C ASN A 179 3.64 19.68 -2.76
N ASP A 180 3.09 18.49 -2.62
CA ASP A 180 3.04 17.47 -3.67
C ASP A 180 2.17 17.93 -4.85
N LEU A 181 0.94 18.38 -4.58
CA LEU A 181 0.06 18.92 -5.62
C LEU A 181 0.63 20.18 -6.27
N GLY A 182 1.29 21.05 -5.49
CA GLY A 182 1.91 22.27 -5.98
C GLY A 182 3.00 22.04 -7.04
N ARG A 183 3.57 20.82 -7.13
CA ARG A 183 4.55 20.48 -8.16
C ARG A 183 3.94 20.34 -9.55
N VAL A 184 2.65 20.01 -9.65
CA VAL A 184 1.97 19.68 -10.93
C VAL A 184 0.71 20.51 -11.19
N CYS A 185 0.14 21.13 -10.16
CA CYS A 185 -1.03 21.99 -10.30
C CYS A 185 -0.68 23.41 -10.75
N LYS A 186 -1.67 24.11 -11.31
CA LYS A 186 -1.57 25.53 -11.65
C LYS A 186 -1.28 26.35 -10.39
N TYR A 187 -0.50 27.41 -10.54
CA TYR A 187 -0.24 28.34 -9.45
C TYR A 187 -1.56 28.96 -8.97
N GLY A 188 -1.75 29.03 -7.65
CA GLY A 188 -2.95 29.60 -7.04
C GLY A 188 -4.17 28.68 -7.00
N THR A 189 -4.15 27.49 -7.61
CA THR A 189 -5.31 26.57 -7.57
C THR A 189 -5.26 25.56 -6.44
N VAL A 190 -4.07 25.29 -5.87
CA VAL A 190 -3.93 24.35 -4.75
C VAL A 190 -4.54 24.95 -3.48
N ARG A 191 -5.63 24.34 -3.01
CA ARG A 191 -6.41 24.81 -1.85
C ARG A 191 -6.75 23.65 -0.93
N VAL A 192 -6.88 23.95 0.36
CA VAL A 192 -7.49 23.04 1.34
C VAL A 192 -8.99 23.29 1.30
N SER A 193 -9.74 22.43 0.63
CA SER A 193 -11.19 22.60 0.41
C SER A 193 -12.02 22.26 1.64
N GLU A 194 -11.57 21.27 2.41
CA GLU A 194 -12.06 20.97 3.77
C GLU A 194 -10.89 20.76 4.71
N GLN A 195 -10.97 21.33 5.91
CA GLN A 195 -9.88 21.29 6.88
C GLN A 195 -10.34 20.70 8.21
N MET A 196 -9.57 19.74 8.71
CA MET A 196 -9.72 19.08 10.01
C MET A 196 -11.16 18.65 10.33
N VAL A 197 -11.83 18.01 9.36
CA VAL A 197 -13.15 17.41 9.57
C VAL A 197 -12.99 16.00 10.13
N VAL A 198 -13.93 15.55 10.97
CA VAL A 198 -13.91 14.18 11.49
C VAL A 198 -14.78 13.28 10.63
N GLU A 199 -14.14 12.27 10.04
CA GLU A 199 -14.84 11.23 9.31
C GLU A 199 -14.96 9.95 10.13
N ARG A 200 -16.14 9.34 10.06
CA ARG A 200 -16.50 8.16 10.85
C ARG A 200 -16.53 6.92 9.97
N TYR A 201 -15.73 5.94 10.35
CA TYR A 201 -15.71 4.61 9.78
C TYR A 201 -16.44 3.63 10.71
N SER A 202 -16.50 2.35 10.33
CA SER A 202 -17.23 1.31 11.07
C SER A 202 -16.75 1.16 12.52
N HIS A 203 -15.45 1.27 12.77
CA HIS A 203 -14.85 1.01 14.09
C HIS A 203 -14.02 2.17 14.65
N VAL A 204 -13.65 3.13 13.81
CA VAL A 204 -12.80 4.27 14.17
C VAL A 204 -13.30 5.57 13.54
N MET A 205 -12.79 6.69 14.02
CA MET A 205 -12.92 8.01 13.38
C MET A 205 -11.53 8.63 13.20
N HIS A 206 -11.39 9.49 12.19
CA HIS A 206 -10.13 10.14 11.84
C HIS A 206 -10.30 11.63 11.56
N ILE A 207 -9.26 12.42 11.80
CA ILE A 207 -9.15 13.78 11.27
C ILE A 207 -8.79 13.67 9.79
N VAL A 208 -9.54 14.40 8.96
CA VAL A 208 -9.40 14.39 7.52
C VAL A 208 -9.33 15.81 6.98
N SER A 209 -8.59 16.00 5.90
CA SER A 209 -8.66 17.23 5.10
C SER A 209 -8.63 16.88 3.63
N HIS A 210 -9.12 17.80 2.80
CA HIS A 210 -9.14 17.65 1.35
C HIS A 210 -8.25 18.73 0.77
N VAL A 211 -7.28 18.32 -0.03
CA VAL A 211 -6.37 19.23 -0.74
C VAL A 211 -6.57 19.00 -2.22
N ASP A 212 -7.04 20.04 -2.90
CA ASP A 212 -7.40 20.00 -4.32
C ASP A 212 -6.56 20.99 -5.11
N GLY A 213 -6.32 20.70 -6.39
CA GLY A 213 -5.73 21.64 -7.33
C GLY A 213 -6.07 21.29 -8.78
N GLU A 214 -6.07 22.30 -9.65
CA GLU A 214 -6.21 22.07 -11.09
C GLU A 214 -4.86 21.71 -11.70
N LEU A 215 -4.82 20.64 -12.48
CA LEU A 215 -3.58 20.20 -13.12
C LEU A 215 -3.11 21.24 -14.17
N ARG A 216 -1.78 21.44 -14.30
CA ARG A 216 -1.24 22.34 -15.34
C ARG A 216 -1.55 21.81 -16.75
N PRO A 217 -1.75 22.69 -17.74
CA PRO A 217 -1.87 22.28 -19.13
C PRO A 217 -0.66 21.45 -19.57
N GLY A 218 -0.92 20.35 -20.29
CA GLY A 218 0.11 19.45 -20.82
C GLY A 218 0.62 18.40 -19.83
N LEU A 219 0.12 18.37 -18.60
CA LEU A 219 0.34 17.26 -17.66
C LEU A 219 -0.90 16.37 -17.61
N ASP A 220 -0.70 15.12 -17.19
CA ASP A 220 -1.78 14.14 -17.05
C ASP A 220 -1.79 13.43 -15.67
N ALA A 221 -2.67 12.44 -15.53
CA ALA A 221 -2.79 11.65 -14.31
C ALA A 221 -1.52 10.87 -13.96
N PHE A 222 -0.70 10.48 -14.94
CA PHE A 222 0.57 9.78 -14.69
C PHE A 222 1.59 10.74 -14.06
N ASP A 223 1.67 11.97 -14.56
CA ASP A 223 2.49 13.02 -13.96
C ASP A 223 2.06 13.32 -12.52
N LEU A 224 0.74 13.36 -12.28
CA LEU A 224 0.19 13.56 -10.95
C LEU A 224 0.62 12.45 -9.98
N VAL A 225 0.38 11.18 -10.35
CA VAL A 225 0.77 10.03 -9.51
C VAL A 225 2.27 10.05 -9.26
N ARG A 226 3.10 10.30 -10.29
CA ARG A 226 4.55 10.38 -10.15
C ARG A 226 5.01 11.49 -9.20
N ALA A 227 4.39 12.66 -9.24
CA ALA A 227 4.78 13.81 -8.44
C ALA A 227 4.43 13.64 -6.95
N THR A 228 3.34 12.94 -6.66
CA THR A 228 2.83 12.72 -5.31
C THR A 228 3.42 11.45 -4.67
N PHE A 229 4.03 10.56 -5.45
CA PHE A 229 4.54 9.27 -5.00
C PHE A 229 5.94 9.34 -4.33
N PRO A 230 6.19 8.54 -3.27
CA PRO A 230 5.21 7.89 -2.41
C PRO A 230 4.53 8.92 -1.48
N ALA A 231 3.41 8.55 -0.86
CA ALA A 231 2.75 9.46 0.08
C ALA A 231 3.58 9.74 1.34
N GLY A 232 3.34 10.90 1.95
CA GLY A 232 3.98 11.30 3.20
C GLY A 232 3.74 10.38 4.37
N THR A 233 2.50 9.92 4.52
CA THR A 233 2.02 9.03 5.59
C THR A 233 2.74 7.69 5.65
N VAL A 234 3.44 7.32 4.57
CA VAL A 234 4.22 6.07 4.48
C VAL A 234 5.71 6.31 4.27
N SER A 235 6.17 7.57 4.18
CA SER A 235 7.58 7.91 4.00
C SER A 235 8.10 8.83 5.11
N GLY A 236 7.65 10.08 5.13
CA GLY A 236 7.91 11.06 6.17
C GLY A 236 8.01 12.48 5.63
N ALA A 237 8.49 13.39 6.48
CA ALA A 237 8.63 14.80 6.16
C ALA A 237 9.96 15.35 6.71
N PRO A 238 10.83 15.99 5.90
CA PRO A 238 10.78 16.10 4.43
C PRO A 238 10.91 14.75 3.72
N LYS A 239 10.05 14.50 2.72
CA LYS A 239 9.86 13.20 2.04
C LYS A 239 11.17 12.54 1.57
N VAL A 240 12.00 13.29 0.84
CA VAL A 240 13.26 12.76 0.27
C VAL A 240 14.23 12.30 1.35
N ARG A 241 14.40 13.12 2.40
CA ARG A 241 15.32 12.80 3.50
C ARG A 241 14.80 11.62 4.32
N ALA A 242 13.51 11.58 4.60
CA ALA A 242 12.89 10.45 5.29
C ALA A 242 13.09 9.12 4.53
N MET A 243 12.93 9.11 3.20
CA MET A 243 13.16 7.91 2.38
C MET A 243 14.62 7.44 2.39
N GLN A 244 15.59 8.36 2.40
CA GLN A 244 17.01 8.01 2.53
C GLN A 244 17.27 7.33 3.88
N ILE A 245 16.72 7.88 4.96
CA ILE A 245 16.89 7.30 6.30
C ILE A 245 16.20 5.94 6.38
N ILE A 246 14.98 5.79 5.84
CA ILE A 246 14.27 4.50 5.75
C ILE A 246 15.14 3.45 5.05
N ARG A 247 15.81 3.79 3.96
CA ARG A 247 16.70 2.87 3.23
C ARG A 247 17.88 2.38 4.09
N ASP A 248 18.33 3.18 5.04
CA ASP A 248 19.40 2.82 5.98
C ASP A 248 18.88 2.03 7.19
N LEU A 249 17.60 2.20 7.55
CA LEU A 249 16.96 1.52 8.68
C LEU A 249 16.39 0.15 8.32
N GLU A 250 15.86 0.00 7.11
CA GLU A 250 15.17 -1.22 6.67
C GLU A 250 16.15 -2.21 6.00
N PRO A 251 16.08 -3.51 6.36
CA PRO A 251 16.99 -4.50 5.81
C PRO A 251 16.73 -4.81 4.32
N GLU A 252 15.51 -4.59 3.84
CA GLU A 252 15.06 -5.00 2.52
C GLU A 252 14.27 -3.88 1.82
N PRO A 253 14.25 -3.83 0.48
CA PRO A 253 13.32 -2.98 -0.26
C PRO A 253 11.87 -3.32 0.08
N ARG A 254 11.01 -2.29 0.10
CA ARG A 254 9.57 -2.44 0.44
C ARG A 254 8.74 -3.19 -0.58
N GLY A 255 9.18 -3.25 -1.84
CA GLY A 255 8.40 -3.83 -2.92
C GLY A 255 7.08 -3.08 -3.09
N ILE A 256 5.95 -3.80 -3.02
CA ILE A 256 4.62 -3.21 -3.15
C ILE A 256 4.24 -2.36 -1.93
N TYR A 257 4.75 -2.66 -0.73
CA TYR A 257 4.39 -1.90 0.47
C TYR A 257 4.76 -0.42 0.34
N SER A 258 3.88 0.47 0.80
CA SER A 258 3.97 1.94 0.61
C SER A 258 3.89 2.42 -0.85
N GLY A 259 3.66 1.49 -1.79
CA GLY A 259 3.34 1.78 -3.18
C GLY A 259 1.91 2.29 -3.36
N ALA A 260 1.42 2.23 -4.61
CA ALA A 260 0.08 2.64 -4.97
C ALA A 260 -0.64 1.55 -5.77
N VAL A 261 -1.95 1.41 -5.55
CA VAL A 261 -2.84 0.48 -6.25
C VAL A 261 -4.06 1.25 -6.73
N GLY A 262 -4.42 1.10 -8.00
CA GLY A 262 -5.52 1.86 -8.59
C GLY A 262 -5.63 1.66 -10.09
N TYR A 263 -6.24 2.64 -10.77
CA TYR A 263 -6.41 2.62 -12.22
C TYR A 263 -6.17 3.98 -12.86
N PHE A 264 -5.92 3.95 -14.16
CA PHE A 264 -5.96 5.08 -15.09
C PHE A 264 -7.03 4.78 -16.14
N GLY A 265 -8.02 5.66 -16.25
CA GLY A 265 -9.12 5.55 -17.19
C GLY A 265 -8.76 6.09 -18.56
N TYR A 266 -9.43 5.60 -19.61
CA TYR A 266 -9.29 6.12 -20.97
C TYR A 266 -9.83 7.55 -21.14
N ASP A 267 -10.66 8.00 -20.20
CA ASP A 267 -11.15 9.37 -20.06
C ASP A 267 -10.11 10.32 -19.41
N GLY A 268 -8.94 9.78 -19.05
CA GLY A 268 -7.87 10.51 -18.38
C GLY A 268 -8.00 10.57 -16.86
N ASN A 269 -9.10 10.08 -16.28
CA ASN A 269 -9.31 10.03 -14.83
C ASN A 269 -8.38 8.99 -14.20
N ALA A 270 -8.05 9.18 -12.92
CA ALA A 270 -7.29 8.19 -12.16
C ALA A 270 -7.72 8.16 -10.70
N ASP A 271 -7.66 6.99 -10.09
CA ASP A 271 -7.96 6.81 -8.69
C ASP A 271 -7.02 5.77 -8.11
N THR A 272 -6.23 6.17 -7.11
CA THR A 272 -5.18 5.34 -6.51
C THR A 272 -5.25 5.39 -5.00
N CYS A 273 -4.95 4.27 -4.37
CA CYS A 273 -4.84 4.12 -2.92
C CYS A 273 -3.43 3.67 -2.54
N LEU A 274 -3.05 3.89 -1.28
CA LEU A 274 -1.77 3.40 -0.78
C LEU A 274 -1.81 1.88 -0.61
N ALA A 275 -0.73 1.22 -0.99
CA ALA A 275 -0.54 -0.21 -0.81
C ALA A 275 -0.16 -0.56 0.64
N ILE A 276 -1.05 -0.23 1.57
CA ILE A 276 -1.00 -0.56 3.00
C ILE A 276 -2.20 -1.44 3.35
N ARG A 277 -2.16 -2.09 4.52
CA ARG A 277 -3.13 -3.15 4.86
C ARG A 277 -3.31 -4.17 3.71
N THR A 278 -2.17 -4.53 3.15
CA THR A 278 -2.04 -5.34 1.94
C THR A 278 -1.13 -6.51 2.24
N LEU A 279 -1.52 -7.68 1.75
CA LEU A 279 -0.68 -8.88 1.74
C LEU A 279 -0.25 -9.21 0.31
N VAL A 280 0.98 -9.66 0.18
CA VAL A 280 1.54 -10.22 -1.05
C VAL A 280 1.67 -11.71 -0.83
N MET A 281 1.01 -12.52 -1.65
CA MET A 281 1.05 -13.98 -1.56
C MET A 281 1.74 -14.54 -2.78
N GLN A 282 2.78 -15.34 -2.56
CA GLN A 282 3.54 -16.02 -3.60
C GLN A 282 3.54 -17.51 -3.30
N GLY A 283 2.82 -18.29 -4.11
CA GLY A 283 2.53 -19.68 -3.77
C GLY A 283 1.73 -19.79 -2.46
N GLN A 284 2.30 -20.42 -1.43
CA GLN A 284 1.70 -20.54 -0.09
C GLN A 284 2.26 -19.54 0.93
N THR A 285 3.32 -18.81 0.57
CA THR A 285 3.95 -17.84 1.45
C THR A 285 3.20 -16.51 1.34
N VAL A 286 2.81 -15.96 2.49
CA VAL A 286 2.17 -14.65 2.60
C VAL A 286 3.11 -13.69 3.31
N HIS A 287 3.30 -12.52 2.71
CA HIS A 287 4.03 -11.39 3.28
C HIS A 287 3.08 -10.26 3.63
N ILE A 288 3.20 -9.77 4.86
CA ILE A 288 2.48 -8.59 5.37
C ILE A 288 3.53 -7.59 5.85
N GLN A 289 3.43 -6.34 5.42
CA GLN A 289 4.33 -5.29 5.86
C GLN A 289 3.55 -4.16 6.52
N ALA A 290 4.06 -3.67 7.64
CA ALA A 290 3.45 -2.61 8.43
C ALA A 290 4.53 -1.69 9.04
N GLY A 291 4.18 -0.42 9.21
CA GLY A 291 5.06 0.62 9.71
C GLY A 291 4.33 1.58 10.65
N ALA A 292 5.10 2.42 11.33
CA ALA A 292 4.61 3.38 12.31
C ALA A 292 5.29 4.74 12.13
N GLY A 293 4.55 5.81 12.39
CA GLY A 293 5.00 7.18 12.20
C GLY A 293 5.86 7.66 13.36
N ILE A 294 7.19 7.72 13.16
CA ILE A 294 8.10 8.10 14.24
C ILE A 294 8.27 9.61 14.29
N VAL A 295 7.98 10.16 15.46
CA VAL A 295 8.15 11.56 15.84
C VAL A 295 9.08 11.67 17.06
N ALA A 296 9.43 12.89 17.46
CA ALA A 296 10.40 13.13 18.53
C ALA A 296 10.02 12.49 19.88
N ASP A 297 8.73 12.38 20.18
CA ASP A 297 8.18 11.82 21.41
C ASP A 297 7.77 10.33 21.31
N SER A 298 7.95 9.70 20.15
CA SER A 298 7.60 8.27 19.94
C SER A 298 8.28 7.35 20.95
N ASP A 299 7.54 6.37 21.48
CA ASP A 299 8.08 5.33 22.36
C ASP A 299 8.42 4.07 21.54
N PRO A 300 9.70 3.62 21.50
CA PRO A 300 10.09 2.50 20.64
C PRO A 300 9.25 1.22 20.80
N GLU A 301 8.79 0.93 22.01
CA GLU A 301 8.04 -0.29 22.29
C GLU A 301 6.59 -0.18 21.80
N LEU A 302 5.95 0.98 22.04
CA LEU A 302 4.60 1.25 21.54
C LEU A 302 4.56 1.24 20.00
N GLU A 303 5.56 1.83 19.35
CA GLU A 303 5.64 1.86 17.88
C GLU A 303 5.85 0.47 17.29
N TYR A 304 6.63 -0.40 17.96
CA TYR A 304 6.73 -1.79 17.58
C TYR A 304 5.36 -2.50 17.68
N GLU A 305 4.69 -2.37 18.82
CA GLU A 305 3.38 -2.99 19.04
C GLU A 305 2.33 -2.48 18.03
N GLU A 306 2.39 -1.21 17.65
CA GLU A 306 1.53 -0.65 16.59
C GLU A 306 1.72 -1.39 15.26
N THR A 307 2.96 -1.61 14.81
CA THR A 307 3.21 -2.35 13.56
C THR A 307 2.72 -3.80 13.63
N VAL A 308 2.90 -4.46 14.77
CA VAL A 308 2.41 -5.82 15.01
C VAL A 308 0.89 -5.83 14.98
N ASN A 309 0.21 -4.88 15.61
CA ASN A 309 -1.26 -4.79 15.62
C ASN A 309 -1.83 -4.51 14.23
N LYS A 310 -1.19 -3.63 13.44
CA LYS A 310 -1.55 -3.40 12.04
C LYS A 310 -1.41 -4.67 11.19
N ALA A 311 -0.36 -5.46 11.39
CA ALA A 311 -0.15 -6.73 10.69
C ALA A 311 -1.12 -7.83 11.15
N LYS A 312 -1.40 -7.92 12.46
CA LYS A 312 -2.35 -8.86 13.06
C LYS A 312 -3.75 -8.76 12.46
N ALA A 313 -4.21 -7.54 12.15
CA ALA A 313 -5.53 -7.33 11.54
C ALA A 313 -5.69 -8.10 10.21
N ILE A 314 -4.60 -8.26 9.44
CA ILE A 314 -4.59 -9.09 8.22
C ILE A 314 -4.37 -10.56 8.56
N ALA A 315 -3.48 -10.87 9.51
CA ALA A 315 -3.20 -12.24 9.92
C ALA A 315 -4.46 -12.98 10.41
N VAL A 316 -5.34 -12.31 11.17
CA VAL A 316 -6.63 -12.86 11.61
C VAL A 316 -7.53 -13.21 10.42
N ALA A 317 -7.48 -12.43 9.32
CA ALA A 317 -8.24 -12.74 8.12
C ALA A 317 -7.73 -14.01 7.42
N ILE A 318 -6.41 -14.27 7.48
CA ILE A 318 -5.79 -15.49 6.96
C ILE A 318 -6.22 -16.69 7.80
N GLU A 319 -6.09 -16.60 9.13
CA GLU A 319 -6.46 -17.69 10.06
C GLU A 319 -7.94 -18.10 9.92
N LEU A 320 -8.83 -17.11 9.80
CA LEU A 320 -10.24 -17.37 9.58
C LEU A 320 -10.53 -17.95 8.19
N ALA A 321 -9.74 -17.61 7.18
CA ALA A 321 -9.84 -18.21 5.85
C ALA A 321 -9.32 -19.65 5.83
N GLU A 322 -8.30 -19.99 6.63
CA GLU A 322 -7.80 -21.36 6.81
C GLU A 322 -8.83 -22.26 7.51
N GLY A 323 -9.55 -21.71 8.50
CA GLY A 323 -10.55 -22.47 9.27
C GLY A 323 -11.80 -22.89 8.49
N GLY A 324 -12.00 -22.37 7.28
CA GLY A 324 -13.22 -22.56 6.49
C GLY A 324 -14.47 -21.99 7.17
N ARG A 325 -15.57 -21.81 6.42
CA ARG A 325 -16.85 -21.55 7.06
C ARG A 325 -17.24 -22.78 7.87
N LYS A 326 -17.29 -22.66 9.19
CA LYS A 326 -18.27 -23.45 9.96
C LYS A 326 -19.67 -22.98 9.60
#